data_AF-A0A9E7HQS3-F1
#
_entry.id   AF-A0A9E7HQS3-F1
#
_cell.length_a   1.000
_cell.length_b   1.000
_cell.length_c   1.000
_cell.angle_alpha   90.00
_cell.angle_beta   90.00
_cell.angle_gamma   90.00
#
_symmetry.space_group_name_H-M   'P 1'
#
loop_
_entity.id
_entity.type
_entity.pdbx_description
1 polymer ?
#
loop_
_entity_poly.entity_id
_entity_poly.type
_entity_poly.pdbx_seq_one_letter_code
_entity_poly.pdbx_strand_id
1 'polypeptide(L)'
;METIGKIKHRNLVPLLGYCKIGEERLLVYEYMTKGDVYSSGVVLLELLSGKKPIDPSEFGDNNLVGWAKQLVKENRCSEIFDPDLMKSGEAELYQYLKIACECLDDRPLHRPTMIQVMAMFKDLVFGYIIQRELTNNQWTT
;
A
#
# COMPACT_ATOMS: atom_id res chain seq x y z
N MET A 1 -27.83 1.48 0.47
CA MET A 1 -26.42 1.19 0.15
C MET A 1 -25.56 1.89 1.17
N GLU A 2 -25.24 1.20 2.26
CA GLU A 2 -24.43 1.76 3.33
C GLU A 2 -22.96 1.69 2.94
N THR A 3 -22.41 2.84 2.57
CA THR A 3 -21.03 2.99 2.16
C THR A 3 -20.09 2.76 3.34
N ILE A 4 -18.93 2.19 3.04
CA ILE A 4 -17.84 1.76 3.94
C ILE A 4 -17.40 2.83 4.97
N GLY A 5 -17.78 4.11 4.80
CA GLY A 5 -17.53 5.20 5.73
C GLY A 5 -18.30 5.17 7.07
N LYS A 6 -19.18 4.18 7.33
CA LYS A 6 -19.90 4.07 8.62
C LYS A 6 -19.25 3.14 9.65
N ILE A 7 -18.21 2.37 9.29
CA ILE A 7 -17.58 1.43 10.22
C ILE A 7 -16.61 2.20 11.13
N LYS A 8 -17.05 2.51 12.36
CA LYS A 8 -16.19 3.01 13.43
C LYS A 8 -15.75 1.83 14.31
N HIS A 9 -14.51 1.39 14.17
CA HIS A 9 -13.89 0.41 15.06
C HIS A 9 -12.68 1.02 15.77
N ARG A 10 -12.46 0.65 17.03
CA ARG A 10 -11.39 1.21 17.89
C ARG A 10 -9.98 1.05 17.30
N ASN A 11 -9.80 0.09 16.39
CA ASN A 11 -8.51 -0.23 15.76
C ASN A 11 -8.54 -0.07 14.21
N LEU A 12 -9.61 0.47 13.62
CA LEU A 12 -9.64 0.81 12.19
C LEU A 12 -9.35 2.30 12.04
N VAL A 13 -8.38 2.63 11.20
CA VAL A 13 -8.04 4.02 10.87
C VAL A 13 -9.24 4.65 10.15
N PRO A 14 -9.65 5.87 10.51
CA PRO A 14 -10.50 6.66 9.63
C PRO A 14 -9.76 6.88 8.31
N LEU A 15 -10.36 6.46 7.20
CA LEU A 15 -9.90 6.85 5.88
C LEU A 15 -10.12 8.37 5.77
N LEU A 16 -9.05 9.18 5.88
CA LEU A 16 -9.17 10.65 5.87
C LEU A 16 -9.67 11.14 4.52
N GLY A 17 -9.34 10.41 3.45
CA GLY A 17 -9.89 10.60 2.13
C GLY A 17 -9.10 9.85 1.07
N TYR A 18 -9.61 9.90 -0.14
CA TYR A 18 -8.83 9.66 -1.34
C TYR A 18 -8.72 10.99 -2.08
N CYS A 19 -7.53 11.35 -2.55
CA CYS A 19 -7.34 12.53 -3.37
C CYS A 19 -7.19 12.08 -4.82
N LYS A 20 -8.06 12.60 -5.69
CA LYS A 20 -7.95 12.41 -7.14
C LYS A 20 -7.33 13.65 -7.77
N ILE A 21 -6.10 13.54 -8.25
CA ILE A 21 -5.42 14.61 -9.01
C ILE A 21 -5.28 14.10 -10.44
N GLY A 22 -6.16 14.53 -11.35
CA GLY A 22 -6.18 13.98 -12.72
C GLY A 22 -6.61 12.51 -12.74
N GLU A 23 -5.76 11.62 -13.27
CA GLU A 23 -5.97 10.16 -13.23
C GLU A 23 -5.39 9.49 -11.98
N GLU A 24 -4.60 10.20 -11.18
CA GLU A 24 -3.94 9.65 -10.00
C GLU A 24 -4.91 9.54 -8.83
N ARG A 25 -4.80 8.43 -8.09
CA ARG A 25 -5.54 8.20 -6.85
C ARG A 25 -4.52 8.11 -5.72
N LEU A 26 -4.46 9.16 -4.91
CA LEU A 26 -3.68 9.19 -3.69
C LEU A 26 -4.56 8.72 -2.55
N LEU A 27 -4.05 7.79 -1.76
CA LEU A 27 -4.72 7.34 -0.55
C LEU A 27 -4.16 8.12 0.64
N VAL A 28 -5.05 8.80 1.39
CA VAL A 28 -4.68 9.61 2.55
C VAL A 28 -5.22 8.92 3.80
N TYR A 29 -4.31 8.39 4.63
CA TYR A 29 -4.64 7.74 5.89
C TYR A 29 -4.19 8.57 7.08
N GLU A 30 -4.99 8.56 8.14
CA GLU A 30 -4.54 9.11 9.41
C GLU A 30 -3.43 8.22 9.98
N TYR A 31 -2.31 8.83 10.29
CA TYR A 31 -1.18 8.16 10.88
C TYR A 31 -1.57 7.50 12.22
N MET A 32 -1.55 6.16 12.29
CA MET A 32 -1.73 5.44 13.55
C MET A 32 -0.44 5.45 14.36
N THR A 33 -0.25 6.49 15.18
CA THR A 33 0.78 6.58 16.23
C THR A 33 0.82 5.36 17.17
N LYS A 34 -0.27 4.57 17.23
CA LYS A 34 -0.44 3.39 18.10
C LYS A 34 -0.52 2.04 17.36
N GLY A 35 -0.47 2.04 16.02
CA GLY A 35 -0.49 0.81 15.22
C GLY A 35 0.91 0.21 15.15
N ASP A 36 1.04 -1.12 15.26
CA ASP A 36 2.32 -1.77 15.04
C ASP A 36 2.67 -1.79 13.54
N VAL A 37 3.96 -1.91 13.24
CA VAL A 37 4.46 -1.90 11.85
C VAL A 37 3.82 -3.00 11.00
N TYR A 38 3.49 -4.13 11.63
CA TYR A 38 2.84 -5.26 10.96
C TYR A 38 1.46 -4.89 10.44
N SER A 39 0.61 -4.30 11.28
CA SER A 39 -0.74 -3.86 10.89
C SER A 39 -0.70 -2.82 9.76
N SER A 40 0.29 -1.92 9.75
CA SER A 40 0.50 -0.99 8.64
C SER A 40 0.84 -1.71 7.34
N GLY A 41 1.63 -2.78 7.39
CA GLY A 41 1.91 -3.63 6.23
C GLY A 41 0.67 -4.35 5.70
N VAL A 42 -0.20 -4.86 6.59
CA VAL A 42 -1.47 -5.51 6.20
C VAL A 42 -2.38 -4.52 5.48
N VAL A 43 -2.53 -3.31 6.03
CA VAL A 43 -3.33 -2.25 5.40
C VAL A 43 -2.76 -1.90 4.03
N LEU A 44 -1.44 -1.76 3.90
CA LEU A 44 -0.84 -1.47 2.60
C LEU A 44 -1.12 -2.57 1.56
N LEU A 45 -1.06 -3.86 1.95
CA LEU A 45 -1.45 -4.96 1.05
C LEU A 45 -2.94 -4.95 0.68
N GLU A 46 -3.83 -4.64 1.62
CA GLU A 46 -5.27 -4.52 1.37
C GLU A 46 -5.54 -3.47 0.28
N LEU A 47 -4.80 -2.35 0.33
CA LEU A 47 -4.94 -1.26 -0.64
C LEU A 47 -4.35 -1.59 -2.00
N LEU A 48 -3.18 -2.24 -2.02
CA LEU A 48 -2.55 -2.66 -3.27
C LEU A 48 -3.41 -3.70 -4.00
N SER A 49 -4.08 -4.59 -3.26
CA SER A 49 -4.80 -5.73 -3.83
C SER A 49 -6.30 -5.56 -4.01
N GLY A 50 -6.90 -4.58 -3.34
CA GLY A 50 -8.36 -4.43 -3.25
C GLY A 50 -9.05 -5.56 -2.48
N LYS A 51 -8.29 -6.46 -1.83
CA LYS A 51 -8.82 -7.65 -1.13
C LYS A 51 -8.82 -7.44 0.38
N LYS A 52 -9.86 -7.95 1.04
CA LYS A 52 -9.96 -7.93 2.51
C LYS A 52 -8.87 -8.81 3.13
N PRO A 53 -8.26 -8.44 4.26
CA PRO A 53 -7.19 -9.23 4.89
C PRO A 53 -7.57 -10.67 5.26
N ILE A 54 -8.85 -10.88 5.63
CA ILE A 54 -9.41 -12.16 6.03
C ILE A 54 -10.64 -12.40 5.16
N ASP A 55 -10.49 -13.28 4.17
CA ASP A 55 -11.58 -13.72 3.30
C ASP A 55 -11.36 -15.20 2.92
N PRO A 56 -12.06 -16.14 3.58
CA PRO A 56 -11.93 -17.56 3.27
C PRO A 56 -12.34 -17.92 1.84
N SER A 57 -13.18 -17.10 1.18
CA SER A 57 -13.58 -17.36 -0.21
C SER A 57 -12.46 -17.05 -1.21
N GLU A 58 -11.55 -16.13 -0.85
CA GLU A 58 -10.38 -15.76 -1.65
C GLU A 58 -9.14 -16.60 -1.29
N PHE A 59 -8.95 -16.90 0.01
CA PHE A 59 -7.68 -17.45 0.52
C PHE A 59 -7.78 -18.83 1.16
N GLY A 60 -8.97 -19.42 1.27
CA GLY A 60 -9.17 -20.68 1.97
C GLY A 60 -8.75 -20.59 3.44
N ASP A 61 -7.84 -21.47 3.87
CA ASP A 61 -7.28 -21.49 5.23
C ASP A 61 -6.17 -20.44 5.44
N ASN A 62 -5.77 -19.72 4.38
CA ASN A 62 -4.74 -18.70 4.44
C ASN A 62 -5.36 -17.29 4.63
N ASN A 63 -4.50 -16.28 4.76
CA ASN A 63 -4.91 -14.87 4.77
C ASN A 63 -4.19 -14.09 3.66
N LEU A 64 -4.54 -12.81 3.54
CA LEU A 64 -3.95 -11.90 2.54
C LEU A 64 -2.41 -11.86 2.61
N VAL A 65 -1.83 -11.85 3.81
CA VAL A 65 -0.36 -11.79 3.99
C VAL A 65 0.29 -13.08 3.48
N GLY A 66 -0.25 -14.24 3.85
CA GLY A 66 0.30 -15.52 3.43
C GLY A 66 0.15 -15.74 1.92
N TRP A 67 -0.99 -15.34 1.34
CA TRP A 67 -1.21 -15.34 -0.10
C TRP A 67 -0.21 -14.42 -0.84
N ALA A 68 -0.06 -13.17 -0.38
CA ALA A 68 0.87 -12.22 -0.99
C ALA A 68 2.33 -12.70 -0.91
N LYS A 69 2.76 -13.22 0.26
CA LYS A 69 4.10 -13.80 0.43
C LYS A 69 4.34 -14.98 -0.51
N GLN A 70 3.33 -15.82 -0.72
CA GLN A 70 3.42 -16.93 -1.66
C GLN A 70 3.64 -16.43 -3.09
N LEU A 71 2.83 -15.47 -3.55
CA LEU A 71 2.99 -14.88 -4.89
C LEU A 71 4.35 -14.21 -5.08
N VAL A 72 4.85 -13.48 -4.08
CA VAL A 72 6.20 -12.89 -4.11
C VAL A 72 7.26 -13.98 -4.25
N LYS A 73 7.15 -15.06 -3.48
CA LYS A 73 8.10 -16.20 -3.54
C LYS A 73 8.06 -16.92 -4.89
N GLU A 74 6.90 -17.00 -5.52
CA GLU A 74 6.69 -17.59 -6.84
C GLU A 74 7.02 -16.63 -8.00
N ASN A 75 7.51 -15.42 -7.72
CA ASN A 75 7.78 -14.37 -8.70
C ASN A 75 6.54 -13.96 -9.53
N ARG A 76 5.37 -14.01 -8.88
CA ARG A 76 4.04 -13.69 -9.42
C ARG A 76 3.43 -12.46 -8.75
N CYS A 77 4.28 -11.51 -8.34
CA CYS A 77 3.87 -10.32 -7.59
C CYS A 77 2.92 -9.39 -8.36
N SER A 78 2.89 -9.44 -9.70
CA SER A 78 1.94 -8.69 -10.52
C SER A 78 0.47 -9.06 -10.23
N GLU A 79 0.20 -10.29 -9.80
CA GLU A 79 -1.15 -10.77 -9.43
C GLU A 79 -1.65 -10.22 -8.10
N ILE A 80 -0.76 -9.58 -7.33
CA ILE A 80 -1.14 -8.95 -6.06
C ILE A 80 -1.96 -7.69 -6.32
N PHE A 81 -1.66 -6.95 -7.39
CA PHE A 81 -2.21 -5.62 -7.59
C PHE A 81 -3.64 -5.65 -8.11
N ASP A 82 -4.46 -4.73 -7.60
CA ASP A 82 -5.77 -4.44 -8.15
C ASP A 82 -5.61 -4.01 -9.64
N PRO A 83 -6.35 -4.63 -10.58
CA PRO A 83 -6.23 -4.31 -12.01
C PRO A 83 -6.51 -2.85 -12.35
N ASP A 84 -7.34 -2.14 -11.58
CA ASP A 84 -7.59 -0.72 -11.78
C ASP A 84 -6.44 0.15 -11.27
N LEU A 85 -5.67 -0.34 -10.29
CA LEU A 85 -4.50 0.35 -9.77
C LEU A 85 -3.31 0.26 -10.75
N MET A 86 -3.12 -0.89 -11.40
CA MET A 86 -2.03 -1.10 -12.39
C MET A 86 -2.07 -0.15 -13.60
N LYS A 87 -3.24 0.43 -13.90
CA LYS A 87 -3.40 1.42 -14.98
C LYS A 87 -2.70 2.76 -14.67
N SER A 88 -2.32 3.00 -13.41
CA SER A 88 -1.91 4.32 -12.91
C SER A 88 -0.40 4.48 -12.61
N GLY A 89 0.42 3.45 -12.81
CA GLY A 89 1.88 3.50 -12.62
C GLY A 89 2.44 2.23 -12.01
N GLU A 90 3.07 1.37 -12.82
CA GLU A 90 3.48 0.04 -12.40
C GLU A 90 4.74 0.02 -11.51
N ALA A 91 5.72 0.90 -11.78
CA ALA A 91 7.01 0.88 -11.09
C ALA A 91 6.91 1.23 -9.60
N GLU A 92 6.10 2.24 -9.28
CA GLU A 92 5.88 2.71 -7.91
C GLU A 92 5.13 1.66 -7.07
N LEU A 93 4.20 0.91 -7.67
CA LEU A 93 3.43 -0.12 -6.99
C LEU A 93 4.32 -1.25 -6.46
N TYR A 94 5.35 -1.66 -7.21
CA TYR A 94 6.33 -2.62 -6.71
C TYR A 94 7.15 -2.07 -5.54
N GLN A 95 7.41 -0.76 -5.49
CA GLN A 95 8.09 -0.14 -4.36
C GLN A 95 7.21 -0.10 -3.11
N TYR A 96 5.92 0.22 -3.26
CA TYR A 96 4.95 0.10 -2.17
C TYR A 96 4.80 -1.35 -1.68
N LEU A 97 4.76 -2.33 -2.60
CA LEU A 97 4.74 -3.75 -2.26
C LEU A 97 5.97 -4.16 -1.46
N LYS A 98 7.17 -3.67 -1.85
CA LYS A 98 8.40 -3.92 -1.11
C LYS A 98 8.31 -3.41 0.33
N ILE A 99 7.84 -2.18 0.53
CA ILE A 99 7.61 -1.63 1.88
C ILE A 99 6.65 -2.52 2.67
N ALA A 100 5.54 -2.95 2.06
CA ALA A 100 4.57 -3.84 2.69
C ALA A 100 5.23 -5.15 3.15
N CYS A 101 6.04 -5.78 2.29
CA CYS A 101 6.76 -7.01 2.62
C CYS A 101 7.76 -6.82 3.76
N GLU A 102 8.50 -5.71 3.82
CA GLU A 102 9.42 -5.41 4.93
C GLU A 102 8.67 -5.24 6.26
N CYS A 103 7.53 -4.55 6.24
CA CYS A 103 6.65 -4.40 7.41
C CYS A 103 6.08 -5.74 7.90
N LEU A 104 5.93 -6.71 7.00
CA LEU A 104 5.31 -8.02 7.23
C LEU A 104 6.33 -9.15 7.44
N ASP A 105 7.62 -8.86 7.65
CA ASP A 105 8.62 -9.90 7.97
C ASP A 105 8.14 -10.72 9.18
N ASP A 106 8.28 -12.05 9.10
CA ASP A 106 7.85 -12.96 10.16
C ASP A 106 8.65 -12.74 11.45
N ARG A 107 9.87 -12.19 11.34
CA ARG A 107 10.75 -11.86 12.46
C ARG A 107 10.54 -10.39 12.84
N PRO A 108 9.99 -10.09 14.03
CA PRO A 108 9.71 -8.70 14.43
C PRO A 108 10.93 -7.77 14.42
N LEU A 109 12.13 -8.31 14.65
CA LEU A 109 13.40 -7.55 14.66
C LEU A 109 13.87 -7.11 13.26
N HIS A 110 13.38 -7.75 12.21
CA HIS A 110 13.70 -7.37 10.82
C HIS A 110 12.73 -6.33 10.26
N ARG A 111 11.60 -6.11 10.93
CA ARG A 111 10.63 -5.10 10.52
C ARG A 111 11.25 -3.72 10.72
N PRO A 112 11.07 -2.79 9.77
CA PRO A 112 11.50 -1.41 9.95
C PRO A 112 10.77 -0.76 11.13
N THR A 113 11.35 0.26 11.71
CA THR A 113 10.64 1.16 12.62
C THR A 113 9.62 1.99 11.84
N MET A 114 8.58 2.48 12.50
CA MET A 114 7.62 3.37 11.86
C MET A 114 8.28 4.62 11.26
N ILE A 115 9.36 5.12 11.88
CA ILE A 115 10.15 6.23 11.34
C ILE A 115 10.81 5.86 10.01
N GLN A 116 11.38 4.66 9.92
CA GLN A 116 11.96 4.16 8.66
C GLN A 116 10.89 3.96 7.59
N VAL A 117 9.72 3.43 7.95
CA VAL A 117 8.58 3.31 7.03
C VAL A 117 8.17 4.66 6.45
N MET A 118 8.08 5.69 7.31
CA MET A 118 7.77 7.06 6.87
C MET A 118 8.86 7.64 5.97
N ALA A 119 10.13 7.36 6.25
CA ALA A 119 11.24 7.77 5.39
C ALA A 119 11.16 7.10 4.00
N MET A 120 10.87 5.80 3.96
CA MET A 120 10.69 5.07 2.70
C MET A 120 9.54 5.65 1.87
N PHE A 121 8.38 5.92 2.47
CA PHE A 121 7.28 6.57 1.74
C PHE A 121 7.64 7.96 1.24
N LYS A 122 8.37 8.73 2.05
CA LYS A 122 8.84 10.05 1.67
C LYS A 122 9.74 9.96 0.44
N ASP A 123 10.69 9.04 0.41
CA ASP A 123 11.59 8.86 -0.73
C ASP A 123 10.84 8.51 -2.03
N LEU A 124 9.77 7.70 -1.94
CA LEU A 124 8.89 7.41 -3.08
C LEU A 124 8.18 8.66 -3.61
N VAL A 125 7.56 9.43 -2.71
CA VAL A 125 6.83 10.65 -3.07
C VAL A 125 7.77 11.73 -3.62
N PHE A 126 8.95 11.90 -3.02
CA PHE A 126 9.96 12.84 -3.52
C PHE A 126 10.51 12.41 -4.88
N GLY A 127 10.80 11.13 -5.09
CA GLY A 127 11.20 10.60 -6.39
C GLY A 127 10.16 10.89 -7.47
N TYR A 128 8.89 10.68 -7.15
CA TYR A 128 7.77 10.98 -8.02
C TYR A 128 7.62 12.48 -8.34
N ILE A 129 7.71 13.37 -7.33
CA ILE A 129 7.65 14.83 -7.53
C ILE A 129 8.80 15.29 -8.44
N ILE A 130 10.02 14.81 -8.20
CA ILE A 130 11.17 15.16 -9.03
C ILE A 130 10.99 14.67 -10.46
N GLN A 131 10.51 13.43 -10.65
CA GLN A 131 10.26 12.88 -11.98
C GLN A 131 9.19 13.68 -12.74
N ARG A 132 8.11 14.10 -12.06
CA ARG A 132 7.10 15.00 -12.65
C ARG A 132 7.64 16.35 -13.04
N GLU A 133 8.40 17.00 -12.16
CA GLU A 133 9.01 18.30 -12.43
C GLU A 133 9.97 18.23 -13.62
N LEU A 134 10.73 17.13 -13.75
CA LEU A 134 11.59 16.89 -14.90
C LEU A 134 10.78 16.65 -16.19
N THR A 135 9.68 15.89 -16.16
CA THR A 135 8.81 15.68 -17.33
C THR A 135 8.03 16.94 -17.73
N ASN A 136 7.62 17.76 -16.75
CA ASN A 136 6.87 18.99 -17.00
C ASN A 136 7.75 20.14 -17.48
N ASN A 137 9.06 20.12 -17.18
CA ASN A 137 10.03 21.12 -17.64
C ASN A 137 10.69 20.79 -18.99
N GLN A 138 10.23 19.78 -19.75
CA GLN A 138 10.77 19.47 -21.09
C GLN A 138 10.15 20.24 -22.27
N TRP A 139 9.40 21.34 -22.04
CA TRP A 139 8.90 22.22 -23.12
C TRP A 139 9.06 23.72 -22.82
N THR A 140 10.24 24.14 -22.36
CA THR A 140 10.63 25.57 -22.38
C THR A 140 12.06 25.77 -22.89
N THR A 141 12.35 25.35 -24.12
CA THR A 141 13.35 26.00 -24.99
C THR A 141 12.96 25.81 -26.44
#